data_AF-A0A0B8NWC2-F1
#
_entry.id   AF-A0A0B8NWC2-F1
#
_cell.length_a   1.000
_cell.length_b   1.000
_cell.length_c   1.000
_cell.angle_alpha   90.00
_cell.angle_beta   90.00
_cell.angle_gamma   90.00
#
_symmetry.space_group_name_H-M   'P 1'
#
loop_
_entity.id
_entity.type
_entity.pdbx_description
1 polymer ?
#
loop_
_entity_poly.entity_id
_entity_poly.type
_entity_poly.pdbx_seq_one_letter_code
_entity_poly.pdbx_strand_id
1 'polypeptide(L)'
;MITPITIFVLGILVPLGVIDAEAMSYERVSSFVTSIIGGLFIIASIALPMWHAMHRLHHGMHDLKFHTGVAGKIACYFAAAFLTGLAIVFVFMV
;
A
#
# COMPACT_ATOMS: atom_id res chain seq x y z
N MET A 1 3.41 10.61 5.87
CA MET A 1 2.35 11.37 6.57
C MET A 1 0.94 11.12 6.01
N ILE A 2 0.78 10.47 4.84
CA ILE A 2 -0.53 10.19 4.24
C ILE A 2 -1.19 8.92 4.82
N THR A 3 -0.40 7.92 5.23
CA THR A 3 -0.91 6.63 5.73
C THR A 3 -1.99 6.73 6.83
N PRO A 4 -1.87 7.62 7.86
CA PRO A 4 -2.91 7.74 8.88
C PRO A 4 -4.29 8.12 8.33
N ILE A 5 -4.36 9.09 7.42
CA ILE A 5 -5.65 9.52 6.85
C ILE A 5 -6.22 8.45 5.91
N THR A 6 -5.37 7.76 5.13
CA THR A 6 -5.81 6.65 4.28
C THR A 6 -6.41 5.51 5.09
N ILE A 7 -5.79 5.14 6.21
CA ILE A 7 -6.31 4.12 7.14
C ILE A 7 -7.61 4.60 7.80
N PHE A 8 -7.66 5.85 8.26
CA PHE A 8 -8.86 6.38 8.92
C PHE A 8 -10.06 6.42 7.96
N VAL A 9 -9.87 6.90 6.73
CA VAL A 9 -10.94 6.97 5.74
C VAL A 9 -11.36 5.56 5.29
N LEU A 10 -10.44 4.78 4.73
CA LEU A 10 -10.78 3.49 4.09
C LEU A 10 -11.03 2.36 5.07
N GLY A 11 -10.32 2.35 6.20
CA GLY A 11 -10.39 1.28 7.20
C GLY A 11 -11.41 1.53 8.30
N ILE A 12 -11.85 2.78 8.52
CA ILE A 12 -12.74 3.13 9.64
C ILE A 12 -13.99 3.87 9.16
N LEU A 13 -13.87 5.05 8.54
CA LEU A 13 -15.03 5.88 8.22
C LEU A 13 -15.97 5.25 7.18
N VAL A 14 -15.41 4.64 6.13
CA VAL A 14 -16.20 3.98 5.08
C VAL A 14 -16.91 2.74 5.61
N PRO A 15 -16.24 1.78 6.28
CA PRO A 15 -16.92 0.60 6.83
C PRO A 15 -17.97 0.93 7.90
N LEU A 16 -17.82 2.03 8.63
CA LEU A 16 -18.80 2.48 9.64
C LEU A 16 -19.95 3.30 9.06
N GLY A 17 -19.97 3.57 7.75
CA GLY A 17 -21.02 4.36 7.10
C GLY A 17 -21.03 5.84 7.52
N VAL A 18 -19.91 6.36 8.05
CA VAL A 18 -19.78 7.79 8.40
C VAL A 18 -19.60 8.64 7.14
N ILE A 19 -18.94 8.06 6.13
CA ILE A 19 -18.86 8.64 4.78
C ILE A 19 -20.02 8.10 3.96
N ASP A 20 -20.66 8.98 3.20
CA ASP A 20 -21.71 8.63 2.25
C ASP A 20 -21.26 7.51 1.31
N ALA A 21 -22.09 6.48 1.15
CA ALA A 21 -21.83 5.35 0.26
C ALA A 21 -21.60 5.82 -1.19
N GLU A 22 -22.28 6.88 -1.62
CA GLU A 22 -22.08 7.47 -2.95
C GLU A 22 -20.70 8.12 -3.11
N ALA A 23 -20.06 8.59 -2.02
CA ALA A 23 -18.72 9.16 -2.08
C ALA A 23 -17.63 8.12 -2.37
N MET A 24 -17.91 6.84 -2.07
CA MET A 24 -17.03 5.70 -2.33
C MET A 24 -17.65 4.70 -3.32
N SER A 25 -18.54 5.18 -4.20
CA SER A 25 -19.09 4.35 -5.27
C SER A 25 -17.98 3.89 -6.21
N TYR A 26 -18.19 2.71 -6.82
CA TYR A 26 -17.24 2.15 -7.78
C TYR A 26 -16.84 3.15 -8.86
N GLU A 27 -17.81 3.86 -9.43
CA GLU A 27 -17.61 4.80 -10.53
C GLU A 27 -16.76 6.02 -10.14
N ARG A 28 -16.94 6.55 -8.92
CA ARG A 28 -16.11 7.66 -8.43
C ARG A 28 -14.69 7.21 -8.12
N VAL A 29 -14.54 6.04 -7.50
CA VAL A 29 -13.23 5.49 -7.16
C VAL A 29 -12.46 5.13 -8.42
N SER A 30 -13.09 4.47 -9.41
CA SER A 30 -12.44 4.13 -10.68
C SER A 30 -12.07 5.39 -11.47
N SER A 31 -12.92 6.41 -11.51
CA SER A 31 -12.59 7.71 -12.11
C SER A 31 -11.41 8.40 -11.41
N PHE A 32 -11.31 8.30 -10.09
CA PHE A 32 -10.15 8.81 -9.35
C PHE A 32 -8.88 8.03 -9.70
N VAL A 33 -8.93 6.70 -9.65
CA VAL A 33 -7.76 5.82 -9.89
C VAL A 33 -7.20 6.00 -11.30
N THR A 34 -8.05 6.19 -12.30
CA THR A 34 -7.65 6.39 -13.70
C THR A 34 -7.10 7.79 -13.99
N SER A 35 -7.27 8.76 -13.07
CA SER A 35 -6.58 10.04 -13.16
C SER A 35 -5.09 9.91 -12.84
N ILE A 36 -4.24 10.74 -13.46
CA ILE A 36 -2.78 10.69 -13.21
C ILE A 36 -2.46 10.86 -11.72
N ILE A 37 -3.10 11.83 -11.05
CA ILE A 37 -2.85 12.11 -9.64
C ILE A 37 -3.36 10.96 -8.77
N GLY A 38 -4.55 10.44 -9.03
CA GLY A 38 -5.12 9.34 -8.25
C GLY A 38 -4.35 8.04 -8.42
N GLY A 39 -3.97 7.67 -9.64
CA GLY A 39 -3.13 6.50 -9.90
C GLY A 39 -1.78 6.58 -9.17
N LEU A 40 -1.08 7.72 -9.27
CA LEU A 40 0.17 7.94 -8.54
C LEU A 40 -0.05 7.91 -7.02
N PHE A 41 -1.15 8.48 -6.53
CA PHE A 41 -1.50 8.44 -5.11
C PHE A 41 -1.70 7.02 -4.60
N ILE A 42 -2.41 6.17 -5.35
CA ILE A 42 -2.65 4.77 -4.98
C ILE A 42 -1.34 3.98 -5.00
N ILE A 43 -0.54 4.10 -6.06
CA ILE A 43 0.76 3.43 -6.16
C ILE A 43 1.65 3.84 -4.99
N ALA A 44 1.77 5.15 -4.71
CA ALA A 44 2.60 5.65 -3.62
C ALA A 44 2.09 5.21 -2.24
N SER A 45 0.77 5.17 -2.03
CA SER A 45 0.14 4.76 -0.77
C SER A 45 0.38 3.28 -0.44
N ILE A 46 0.66 2.45 -1.44
CA ILE A 46 1.00 1.02 -1.26
C ILE A 46 2.52 0.83 -1.22
N ALA A 47 3.23 1.34 -2.24
CA ALA A 47 4.64 1.09 -2.43
C ALA A 47 5.50 1.67 -1.30
N LEU A 48 5.34 2.96 -0.96
CA LEU A 48 6.23 3.62 -0.01
C LEU A 48 6.15 3.01 1.40
N PRO A 49 4.95 2.76 1.98
CA PRO A 49 4.86 2.07 3.27
C PRO A 49 5.39 0.64 3.21
N MET A 50 5.24 -0.06 2.09
CA MET A 50 5.73 -1.43 1.95
C MET A 50 7.26 -1.48 1.94
N TRP A 51 7.93 -0.61 1.17
CA TRP A 51 9.40 -0.50 1.19
C TRP A 51 9.92 -0.15 2.59
N HIS A 52 9.27 0.82 3.25
CA HIS A 52 9.61 1.19 4.62
C HIS A 52 9.42 0.04 5.62
N ALA A 53 8.28 -0.65 5.55
CA ALA A 53 7.95 -1.76 6.44
C ALA A 53 8.91 -2.95 6.24
N MET A 54 9.18 -3.33 4.98
CA MET A 54 10.09 -4.43 4.67
C MET A 54 11.54 -4.10 5.00
N HIS A 55 11.97 -2.84 4.84
CA HIS A 55 13.28 -2.40 5.31
C HIS A 55 13.41 -2.53 6.83
N ARG A 56 12.38 -2.10 7.58
CA ARG A 56 12.34 -2.28 9.03
C ARG A 56 12.28 -3.75 9.44
N LEU A 57 11.52 -4.58 8.73
CA LEU A 57 11.43 -6.01 9.00
C LEU A 57 12.76 -6.71 8.74
N HIS A 58 13.47 -6.34 7.67
CA HIS A 58 14.82 -6.85 7.39
C HIS A 58 15.78 -6.62 8.55
N HIS A 59 15.83 -5.40 9.08
CA HIS A 59 16.67 -5.08 10.24
C HIS A 59 16.10 -5.66 11.55
N GLY A 60 14.78 -5.66 11.72
CA GLY A 60 14.12 -6.23 12.89
C GLY A 60 14.35 -7.74 13.05
N MET A 61 14.56 -8.48 11.96
CA MET A 61 14.98 -9.88 12.03
C MET A 61 16.34 -10.03 12.71
N HIS A 62 17.29 -9.12 12.46
CA HIS A 62 18.57 -9.11 13.14
C HIS A 62 18.40 -8.79 14.64
N ASP A 63 17.58 -7.81 14.97
CA ASP A 63 17.29 -7.42 16.37
C ASP A 63 16.66 -8.57 17.17
N LEU A 64 15.81 -9.37 16.51
CA LEU A 64 15.17 -10.57 17.07
C LEU A 64 16.06 -11.82 17.00
N LYS A 65 17.30 -11.71 16.52
CA LYS A 65 18.28 -12.80 16.37
C LYS A 65 17.85 -13.92 15.41
N PHE A 66 17.04 -13.61 14.40
CA PHE A 66 16.76 -14.53 13.29
C PHE A 66 17.91 -14.51 12.27
N HIS A 67 18.51 -15.67 12.02
CA HIS A 67 19.68 -15.83 11.14
C HIS A 67 19.26 -16.09 9.68
N THR A 68 18.46 -15.19 9.11
CA THR A 68 17.91 -15.38 7.75
C THR A 68 18.90 -15.09 6.63
N GLY A 69 20.05 -14.46 6.93
CA GLY A 69 21.10 -14.12 5.97
C GLY A 69 20.59 -13.39 4.73
N VAL A 70 21.16 -13.74 3.58
CA VAL A 70 20.79 -13.16 2.26
C VAL A 70 19.34 -13.49 1.88
N ALA A 71 18.82 -14.67 2.26
CA ALA A 71 17.47 -15.07 1.94
C ALA A 71 16.42 -14.12 2.55
N GLY A 72 16.62 -13.70 3.81
CA GLY A 72 15.74 -12.72 4.45
C GLY A 72 15.75 -11.36 3.76
N LYS A 73 16.93 -10.91 3.29
CA LYS A 73 17.07 -9.68 2.50
C LYS A 73 16.28 -9.77 1.19
N ILE A 74 16.48 -10.87 0.44
CA ILE A 74 15.80 -11.11 -0.83
C ILE A 74 14.30 -11.15 -0.61
N ALA A 75 13.81 -11.91 0.37
CA ALA A 75 12.38 -12.04 0.65
C ALA A 75 11.72 -10.69 0.97
N CYS A 76 12.33 -9.87 1.84
CA CYS A 76 11.79 -8.56 2.21
C CYS A 76 11.70 -7.61 1.01
N TYR A 77 12.79 -7.45 0.26
CA TYR A 77 12.82 -6.50 -0.86
C TYR A 77 12.10 -7.02 -2.10
N PHE A 78 12.05 -8.34 -2.30
CA PHE A 78 11.19 -8.96 -3.30
C PHE A 78 9.72 -8.70 -2.99
N ALA A 79 9.26 -8.89 -1.74
CA ALA A 79 7.88 -8.61 -1.36
C ALA A 79 7.52 -7.13 -1.62
N ALA A 80 8.42 -6.20 -1.29
CA ALA A 80 8.21 -4.78 -1.55
C ALA A 80 8.13 -4.46 -3.05
N ALA A 81 9.06 -4.99 -3.85
CA ALA A 81 9.06 -4.81 -5.30
C ALA A 81 7.84 -5.46 -5.98
N PHE A 82 7.48 -6.67 -5.54
CA PHE A 82 6.35 -7.42 -6.07
C PHE A 82 5.02 -6.69 -5.83
N LEU A 83 4.76 -6.25 -4.60
CA LEU A 83 3.55 -5.50 -4.28
C LEU A 83 3.52 -4.11 -4.95
N THR A 84 4.68 -3.48 -5.15
CA THR A 84 4.79 -2.27 -5.97
C THR A 84 4.39 -2.55 -7.42
N GLY A 85 4.89 -3.64 -8.00
CA GLY A 85 4.55 -4.06 -9.36
C GLY A 85 3.05 -4.37 -9.52
N LEU A 86 2.45 -5.09 -8.57
CA LEU A 86 1.01 -5.35 -8.57
C LEU A 86 0.19 -4.06 -8.46
N ALA A 87 0.58 -3.11 -7.61
CA ALA A 87 -0.10 -1.83 -7.49
C ALA A 87 -0.10 -1.06 -8.83
N ILE A 88 1.04 -1.06 -9.53
CA ILE A 88 1.15 -0.45 -10.86
C ILE A 88 0.24 -1.17 -11.85
N VAL A 89 0.37 -2.50 -11.97
CA VAL A 89 -0.42 -3.30 -12.92
C VAL A 89 -1.92 -3.10 -12.70
N PHE A 90 -2.39 -3.17 -11.44
CA PHE A 90 -3.81 -3.03 -11.15
C PHE A 90 -4.34 -1.62 -11.40
N VAL A 91 -3.56 -0.56 -11.16
CA VAL A 91 -3.98 0.80 -11.53
C VAL A 91 -4.19 0.95 -13.04
N PHE A 92 -3.39 0.25 -13.86
CA PHE A 92 -3.57 0.23 -15.32
C PHE A 92 -4.65 -0.74 -15.81
N MET A 93 -5.23 -1.55 -14.92
CA MET A 93 -6.30 -2.49 -15.24
C MET A 93 -7.69 -2.02 -14.78
N VAL A 94 -7.77 -0.88 -14.07
CA VAL A 94 -9.04 -0.21 -13.75
C VAL A 94 -9.63 0.44 -15.00
#